data_AF-A0A2E9IV86-F1
#
_entry.id   AF-A0A2E9IV86-F1
#
_cell.length_a   1.000
_cell.length_b   1.000
_cell.length_c   1.000
_cell.angle_alpha   90.00
_cell.angle_beta   90.00
_cell.angle_gamma   90.00
#
_symmetry.space_group_name_H-M   'P 1'
#
loop_
_entity.id
_entity.type
_entity.pdbx_description
1 polymer ?
#
loop_
_entity_poly.entity_id
_entity_poly.type
_entity_poly.pdbx_seq_one_letter_code
_entity_poly.pdbx_strand_id
1 'polypeptide(L)'
;MSKLPRLFILALFFLFCAVGFFRKQQIQQAVAVGPAEGVGAHRGVKPMPPPAREPDVIEAPRLFGSLSQASSVAPVMEEFATWIDDYLVSAPAHRAALLSRGIELAKLRRPVMLDLIQNDPESALALAVNRVERVDLPASVLQFLEQPVSARAELAVMQSCLHPNGLEPEHTHELYRATVINDQEYRVYVYGARLHDASLRETSLHGFALDQSLAVARRA
;
A
#
# COMPACT_ATOMS: atom_id res chain seq x y z
N MET A 1 -54.03 -20.75 -10.42
CA MET A 1 -54.21 -19.69 -9.40
C MET A 1 -53.62 -20.17 -8.08
N SER A 2 -52.36 -19.86 -7.80
CA SER A 2 -51.76 -20.03 -6.46
C SER A 2 -51.13 -18.69 -6.06
N LYS A 3 -51.95 -17.86 -5.39
CA LYS A 3 -51.49 -16.64 -4.74
C LYS A 3 -50.68 -17.01 -3.52
N LEU A 4 -49.36 -17.09 -3.64
CA LEU A 4 -48.48 -17.04 -2.47
C LEU A 4 -47.10 -16.48 -2.86
N PRO A 5 -46.94 -15.15 -2.86
CA PRO A 5 -45.62 -14.60 -2.50
C PRO A 5 -45.71 -13.18 -1.93
N ARG A 6 -46.16 -12.99 -0.69
CA ARG A 6 -45.99 -11.69 0.01
C ARG A 6 -45.66 -11.83 1.50
N LEU A 7 -46.27 -12.80 2.20
CA LEU A 7 -45.98 -13.00 3.63
C LEU A 7 -44.57 -13.54 3.92
N PHE A 8 -44.00 -14.37 3.04
CA PHE A 8 -42.68 -14.98 3.28
C PHE A 8 -41.51 -13.99 3.18
N ILE A 9 -41.64 -12.96 2.32
CA ILE A 9 -40.60 -11.94 2.12
C ILE A 9 -40.59 -10.94 3.30
N LEU A 10 -41.77 -10.62 3.85
CA LEU A 10 -41.89 -9.76 5.03
C LEU A 10 -41.32 -10.41 6.30
N ALA A 11 -41.50 -11.74 6.46
CA ALA A 11 -40.97 -12.47 7.61
C ALA A 11 -39.42 -12.55 7.61
N LEU A 12 -38.81 -12.74 6.44
CA LEU A 12 -37.34 -12.72 6.28
C LEU A 12 -36.73 -11.33 6.52
N PHE A 13 -37.43 -10.27 6.12
CA PHE A 13 -36.99 -8.89 6.34
C PHE A 13 -37.06 -8.52 7.83
N PHE A 14 -38.12 -8.93 8.55
CA PHE A 14 -38.23 -8.72 10.00
C PHE A 14 -37.15 -9.49 10.79
N LEU A 15 -36.80 -10.71 10.38
CA LEU A 15 -35.73 -11.48 10.99
C LEU A 15 -34.37 -10.80 10.81
N PHE A 16 -34.09 -10.24 9.63
CA PHE A 16 -32.84 -9.54 9.33
C PHE A 16 -32.74 -8.19 10.06
N CYS A 17 -33.85 -7.44 10.18
CA CYS A 17 -33.91 -6.21 10.99
C CYS A 17 -33.73 -6.47 12.49
N ALA A 18 -34.28 -7.56 13.03
CA ALA A 18 -34.12 -7.90 14.44
C ALA A 18 -32.68 -8.29 14.80
N VAL A 19 -31.98 -9.03 13.92
CA VAL A 19 -30.57 -9.41 14.12
C VAL A 19 -29.62 -8.21 13.96
N GLY A 20 -29.90 -7.30 13.02
CA GLY A 20 -29.12 -6.07 12.84
C GLY A 20 -29.24 -5.08 14.01
N PHE A 21 -30.39 -5.01 14.67
CA PHE A 21 -30.61 -4.14 15.83
C PHE A 21 -29.91 -4.69 17.09
N PHE A 22 -29.90 -6.01 17.29
CA PHE A 22 -29.27 -6.64 18.46
C PHE A 22 -27.74 -6.47 18.47
N ARG A 23 -27.09 -6.48 17.29
CA ARG A 23 -25.64 -6.26 17.17
C ARG A 23 -25.22 -4.81 17.48
N LYS A 24 -26.11 -3.83 17.31
CA LYS A 24 -25.84 -2.41 17.56
C LYS A 24 -25.96 -2.04 19.05
N GLN A 25 -26.73 -2.80 19.83
CA GLN A 25 -26.98 -2.53 21.25
C GLN A 25 -25.85 -3.05 22.17
N GLN A 26 -25.07 -4.04 21.74
CA GLN A 26 -23.99 -4.63 22.55
C GLN A 26 -22.70 -3.78 22.58
N ILE A 27 -22.55 -2.81 21.66
CA ILE A 27 -21.35 -1.95 21.57
C ILE A 27 -21.42 -0.75 22.55
N GLN A 28 -22.59 -0.42 23.12
CA GLN A 28 -22.76 0.76 23.98
C GLN A 28 -22.71 0.51 25.50
N GLN A 29 -22.41 -0.70 25.99
CA GLN A 29 -22.44 -1.00 27.45
C GLN A 29 -21.09 -1.18 28.16
N ALA A 30 -19.96 -0.83 27.54
CA ALA A 30 -18.66 -0.85 28.21
C ALA A 30 -18.06 0.55 28.40
N VAL A 31 -18.84 1.50 28.91
CA VAL A 31 -18.30 2.72 29.55
C VAL A 31 -19.11 2.98 30.81
N ALA A 32 -18.72 2.32 31.90
CA ALA A 32 -19.11 2.69 33.26
C ALA A 32 -17.83 2.96 34.03
N VAL A 33 -17.40 4.23 34.03
CA VAL A 33 -16.33 4.74 34.89
C VAL A 33 -16.93 4.92 36.28
N GLY A 34 -16.51 4.09 37.23
CA GLY A 34 -16.86 4.24 38.66
C GLY A 34 -16.15 5.44 39.29
N PRO A 35 -16.68 5.98 40.41
CA PRO A 35 -16.15 7.19 41.02
C PRO A 35 -14.80 6.93 41.71
N ALA A 36 -13.92 7.92 41.61
CA ALA A 36 -12.65 7.98 42.29
C ALA A 36 -12.84 8.36 43.77
N GLU A 37 -12.37 7.50 44.67
CA GLU A 37 -12.06 7.85 46.05
C GLU A 37 -10.80 7.10 46.49
N GLY A 38 -9.90 7.82 47.20
CA GLY A 38 -8.86 7.18 48.01
C GLY A 38 -7.45 7.75 47.83
N VAL A 39 -7.22 8.95 48.35
CA VAL A 39 -5.89 9.48 48.67
C VAL A 39 -5.20 8.54 49.67
N GLY A 40 -3.98 8.12 49.38
CA GLY A 40 -3.17 7.25 50.24
C GLY A 40 -1.67 7.39 50.03
N ALA A 41 -1.07 8.33 50.76
CA ALA A 41 0.29 8.37 51.30
C ALA A 41 1.49 7.87 50.45
N HIS A 42 2.33 8.84 50.06
CA HIS A 42 3.71 8.68 49.63
C HIS A 42 4.53 7.77 50.57
N ARG A 43 5.12 6.71 50.03
CA ARG A 43 6.16 5.93 50.71
C ARG A 43 7.36 5.70 49.78
N GLY A 44 8.38 6.52 49.99
CA GLY A 44 9.81 6.32 49.71
C GLY A 44 10.21 5.53 48.45
N VAL A 45 10.39 6.23 47.32
CA VAL A 45 11.25 5.74 46.22
C VAL A 45 12.66 6.29 46.46
N LYS A 46 13.61 5.39 46.73
CA LYS A 46 15.05 5.70 46.75
C LYS A 46 15.47 6.10 45.32
N PRO A 47 16.14 7.25 45.10
CA PRO A 47 16.52 7.63 43.74
C PRO A 47 17.55 6.64 43.18
N MET A 48 17.20 5.99 42.07
CA MET A 48 18.10 5.17 41.27
C MET A 48 19.12 6.12 40.58
N PRO A 49 20.42 5.80 40.57
CA PRO A 49 21.38 6.57 39.78
C PRO A 49 21.05 6.44 38.27
N PRO A 50 21.36 7.47 37.46
CA PRO A 50 21.05 7.46 36.03
C PRO A 50 21.85 6.35 35.32
N PRO A 51 21.24 5.58 34.39
CA PRO A 51 22.01 4.65 33.58
C PRO A 51 22.94 5.44 32.66
N ALA A 52 24.23 5.14 32.74
CA ALA A 52 25.25 5.64 31.83
C ALA A 52 24.89 5.25 30.39
N ARG A 53 24.93 6.22 29.48
CA ARG A 53 24.89 5.98 28.04
C ARG A 53 26.27 5.57 27.57
N GLU A 54 26.41 4.36 27.07
CA GLU A 54 27.42 3.99 26.09
C GLU A 54 26.69 3.46 24.84
N PRO A 55 26.93 4.03 23.64
CA PRO A 55 26.49 3.43 22.39
C PRO A 55 27.58 2.47 21.91
N ASP A 56 27.24 1.22 21.58
CA ASP A 56 27.42 0.75 20.19
C ASP A 56 26.94 -0.68 19.92
N VAL A 57 26.25 -0.76 18.77
CA VAL A 57 26.09 -1.86 17.79
C VAL A 57 25.83 -3.28 18.31
N ILE A 58 24.55 -3.63 18.43
CA ILE A 58 24.11 -4.98 18.09
C ILE A 58 23.87 -5.00 16.58
N GLU A 59 24.80 -5.61 15.84
CA GLU A 59 24.64 -5.89 14.43
C GLU A 59 23.47 -6.88 14.28
N ALA A 60 22.36 -6.42 13.70
CA ALA A 60 21.20 -7.27 13.45
C ALA A 60 21.60 -8.40 12.48
N PRO A 61 21.19 -9.66 12.72
CA PRO A 61 21.48 -10.76 11.80
C PRO A 61 20.85 -10.47 10.44
N ARG A 62 21.68 -10.28 9.41
CA ARG A 62 21.23 -10.20 8.02
C ARG A 62 20.80 -11.59 7.55
N LEU A 63 19.61 -12.01 7.96
CA LEU A 63 18.89 -13.10 7.35
C LEU A 63 18.00 -12.50 6.25
N PHE A 64 18.43 -12.66 5.00
CA PHE A 64 17.63 -13.07 3.83
C PHE A 64 18.31 -12.61 2.53
N GLY A 65 18.75 -13.60 1.74
CA GLY A 65 18.59 -13.60 0.28
C GLY A 65 19.37 -12.59 -0.57
N SER A 66 20.47 -13.08 -1.15
CA SER A 66 20.93 -12.77 -2.52
C SER A 66 21.37 -11.33 -2.86
N LEU A 67 22.65 -11.05 -2.58
CA LEU A 67 23.41 -9.99 -3.26
C LEU A 67 23.58 -10.25 -4.78
N SER A 68 23.13 -11.40 -5.30
CA SER A 68 23.17 -11.73 -6.74
C SER A 68 21.97 -11.19 -7.52
N GLN A 69 20.87 -10.78 -6.88
CA GLN A 69 19.71 -10.22 -7.58
C GLN A 69 19.93 -8.75 -7.97
N ALA A 70 20.56 -7.96 -7.10
CA ALA A 70 20.79 -6.52 -7.29
C ALA A 70 21.64 -6.19 -8.53
N SER A 71 22.56 -7.07 -8.91
CA SER A 71 23.43 -6.90 -10.08
C SER A 71 22.69 -7.00 -11.43
N SER A 72 21.43 -7.44 -11.45
CA SER A 72 20.62 -7.67 -12.67
C SER A 72 19.45 -6.68 -12.84
N VAL A 73 19.28 -5.75 -11.90
CA VAL A 73 18.12 -4.84 -11.83
C VAL A 73 18.22 -3.67 -12.81
N ALA A 74 19.38 -3.03 -12.93
CA ALA A 74 19.58 -1.93 -13.88
C ALA A 74 19.49 -2.38 -15.36
N PRO A 75 20.12 -3.52 -15.77
CA PRO A 75 20.07 -3.98 -17.15
C PRO A 75 18.65 -4.22 -17.68
N VAL A 76 17.76 -4.84 -16.90
CA VAL A 76 16.40 -5.15 -17.39
C VAL A 76 15.57 -3.88 -17.63
N MET A 77 15.75 -2.85 -16.80
CA MET A 77 15.07 -1.56 -16.96
C MET A 77 15.54 -0.85 -18.22
N GLU A 78 16.85 -0.83 -18.46
CA GLU A 78 17.47 -0.22 -19.64
C GLU A 78 17.11 -0.97 -20.93
N GLU A 79 17.22 -2.30 -20.94
CA GLU A 79 16.84 -3.13 -22.09
C GLU A 79 15.36 -2.93 -22.48
N PHE A 80 14.46 -2.79 -21.49
CA PHE A 80 13.06 -2.51 -21.76
C PHE A 80 12.84 -1.09 -22.32
N ALA A 81 13.57 -0.09 -21.80
CA ALA A 81 13.51 1.27 -22.34
C ALA A 81 13.99 1.31 -23.79
N THR A 82 15.13 0.68 -24.10
CA THR A 82 15.62 0.55 -25.49
C THR A 82 14.61 -0.20 -26.37
N TRP A 83 13.99 -1.27 -25.86
CA TRP A 83 12.95 -1.97 -26.61
C TRP A 83 11.74 -1.08 -26.91
N ILE A 84 11.33 -0.20 -25.99
CA ILE A 84 10.25 0.77 -26.25
C ILE A 84 10.66 1.70 -27.39
N ASP A 85 11.85 2.30 -27.30
CA ASP A 85 12.35 3.22 -28.33
C ASP A 85 12.36 2.56 -29.71
N ASP A 86 12.96 1.36 -29.80
CA ASP A 86 13.01 0.57 -31.03
C ASP A 86 11.60 0.24 -31.55
N TYR A 87 10.69 -0.21 -30.67
CA TYR A 87 9.34 -0.57 -31.04
C TYR A 87 8.56 0.63 -31.61
N LEU A 88 8.67 1.80 -30.97
CA LEU A 88 7.92 3.00 -31.36
C LEU A 88 8.37 3.55 -32.71
N VAL A 89 9.66 3.48 -33.05
CA VAL A 89 10.17 3.95 -34.35
C VAL A 89 10.04 2.91 -35.48
N SER A 90 9.75 1.65 -35.12
CA SER A 90 9.69 0.53 -36.06
C SER A 90 8.45 0.54 -36.96
N ALA A 91 8.62 0.10 -38.21
CA ALA A 91 7.51 -0.22 -39.11
C ALA A 91 6.68 -1.43 -38.60
N PRO A 92 5.40 -1.57 -38.99
CA PRO A 92 4.51 -2.61 -38.46
C PRO A 92 5.05 -4.05 -38.56
N ALA A 93 5.70 -4.39 -39.67
CA ALA A 93 6.29 -5.72 -39.85
C ALA A 93 7.43 -6.00 -38.86
N HIS A 94 8.24 -4.98 -38.53
CA HIS A 94 9.33 -5.12 -37.57
C HIS A 94 8.82 -5.12 -36.13
N ARG A 95 7.79 -4.31 -35.81
CA ARG A 95 7.09 -4.35 -34.50
C ARG A 95 6.60 -5.76 -34.17
N ALA A 96 6.06 -6.49 -35.16
CA ALA A 96 5.61 -7.87 -34.95
C ALA A 96 6.75 -8.81 -34.53
N ALA A 97 7.95 -8.64 -35.10
CA ALA A 97 9.13 -9.41 -34.72
C ALA A 97 9.66 -9.07 -33.32
N LEU A 98 9.51 -7.82 -32.88
CA LEU A 98 9.95 -7.34 -31.56
C LEU A 98 8.99 -7.72 -30.42
N LEU A 99 7.76 -8.13 -30.73
CA LEU A 99 6.69 -8.28 -29.75
C LEU A 99 7.01 -9.30 -28.64
N SER A 100 7.50 -10.48 -29.02
CA SER A 100 7.81 -11.55 -28.06
C SER A 100 8.87 -11.12 -27.06
N ARG A 101 9.89 -10.39 -27.51
CA ARG A 101 10.95 -9.86 -26.64
C ARG A 101 10.41 -8.79 -25.68
N GLY A 102 9.54 -7.90 -26.18
CA GLY A 102 8.90 -6.89 -25.33
C GLY A 102 8.07 -7.47 -24.21
N ILE A 103 7.32 -8.54 -24.49
CA ILE A 103 6.53 -9.24 -23.48
C ILE A 103 7.43 -9.87 -22.41
N GLU A 104 8.55 -10.48 -22.82
CA GLU A 104 9.52 -11.05 -21.89
C GLU A 104 10.16 -9.98 -20.99
N LEU A 105 10.64 -8.90 -21.59
CA LEU A 105 11.24 -7.78 -20.86
C LEU A 105 10.24 -7.13 -19.89
N ALA A 106 8.98 -6.92 -20.31
CA ALA A 106 7.96 -6.35 -19.43
C ALA A 106 7.67 -7.26 -18.22
N LYS A 107 7.67 -8.59 -18.41
CA LYS A 107 7.52 -9.56 -17.30
C LYS A 107 8.71 -9.52 -16.34
N LEU A 108 9.93 -9.43 -16.85
CA LEU A 108 11.14 -9.37 -16.03
C LEU A 108 11.25 -8.03 -15.27
N ARG A 109 10.85 -6.93 -15.90
CA ARG A 109 10.79 -5.58 -15.30
C ARG A 109 9.77 -5.50 -14.18
N ARG A 110 8.63 -6.18 -14.30
CA ARG A 110 7.50 -6.03 -13.38
C ARG A 110 7.84 -6.21 -11.88
N PRO A 111 8.52 -7.29 -11.43
CA PRO A 111 8.89 -7.43 -10.02
C PRO A 111 9.89 -6.37 -9.55
N VAL A 112 10.79 -5.92 -10.44
CA VAL A 112 11.71 -4.81 -10.16
C VAL A 112 10.95 -3.51 -9.91
N MET A 113 9.96 -3.21 -10.75
CA MET A 113 9.16 -2.01 -10.56
C MET A 113 8.29 -2.07 -9.29
N LEU A 114 7.79 -3.26 -8.95
CA LEU A 114 7.07 -3.43 -7.69
C LEU A 114 7.98 -3.13 -6.48
N ASP A 115 9.23 -3.62 -6.51
CA ASP A 115 10.22 -3.32 -5.47
C ASP A 115 10.53 -1.81 -5.40
N LEU A 116 10.76 -1.17 -6.55
CA LEU A 116 10.97 0.28 -6.63
C LEU A 116 9.78 1.06 -6.08
N ILE A 117 8.53 0.71 -6.42
CA ILE A 117 7.35 1.39 -5.87
C ILE A 117 7.38 1.36 -4.33
N GLN A 118 7.81 0.24 -3.74
CA GLN A 118 7.78 0.05 -2.29
C GLN A 118 8.95 0.72 -1.58
N ASN A 119 10.15 0.66 -2.17
CA ASN A 119 11.40 1.03 -1.50
C ASN A 119 11.98 2.36 -2.00
N ASP A 120 11.71 2.74 -3.24
CA ASP A 120 12.16 3.99 -3.86
C ASP A 120 11.10 4.54 -4.86
N PRO A 121 9.97 5.06 -4.34
CA PRO A 121 8.88 5.53 -5.18
C PRO A 121 9.27 6.71 -6.07
N GLU A 122 10.33 7.47 -5.74
CA GLU A 122 10.85 8.54 -6.61
C GLU A 122 11.42 7.95 -7.90
N SER A 123 12.30 6.95 -7.78
CA SER A 123 12.86 6.24 -8.93
C SER A 123 11.79 5.46 -9.70
N ALA A 124 10.81 4.85 -9.01
CA ALA A 124 9.70 4.17 -9.67
C ALA A 124 8.92 5.10 -10.61
N LEU A 125 8.61 6.31 -10.14
CA LEU A 125 7.90 7.32 -10.92
C LEU A 125 8.74 7.83 -12.10
N ALA A 126 10.06 7.98 -11.91
CA ALA A 126 10.96 8.42 -12.97
C ALA A 126 11.12 7.36 -14.09
N LEU A 127 11.03 6.07 -13.73
CA LEU A 127 11.18 4.92 -14.64
C LEU A 127 9.83 4.35 -15.14
N ALA A 128 8.71 4.95 -14.75
CA ALA A 128 7.40 4.56 -15.23
C ALA A 128 7.23 4.95 -16.70
N VAL A 129 6.67 4.04 -17.50
CA VAL A 129 6.39 4.30 -18.92
C VAL A 129 5.36 5.43 -19.02
N ASN A 130 5.71 6.49 -19.74
CA ASN A 130 4.92 7.71 -19.75
C ASN A 130 3.62 7.53 -20.55
N ARG A 131 2.67 8.46 -20.38
CA ARG A 131 1.34 8.34 -21.01
C ARG A 131 1.38 8.32 -22.54
N VAL A 132 2.38 8.97 -23.15
CA VAL A 132 2.49 9.10 -24.62
C VAL A 132 2.97 7.78 -25.22
N GLU A 133 4.04 7.21 -24.68
CA GLU A 133 4.58 5.91 -25.12
C GLU A 133 3.52 4.81 -25.08
N ARG A 134 2.70 4.79 -24.01
CA ARG A 134 1.68 3.76 -23.80
C ARG A 134 0.59 3.73 -24.86
N VAL A 135 0.35 4.81 -25.60
CA VAL A 135 -0.70 4.88 -26.63
C VAL A 135 -0.44 3.86 -27.74
N ASP A 136 0.83 3.70 -28.11
CA ASP A 136 1.24 2.85 -29.23
C ASP A 136 1.73 1.47 -28.81
N LEU A 137 1.82 1.21 -27.50
CA LEU A 137 2.23 -0.09 -26.98
C LEU A 137 1.09 -1.12 -27.09
N PRO A 138 1.41 -2.37 -27.46
CA PRO A 138 0.41 -3.42 -27.59
C PRO A 138 -0.13 -3.85 -26.23
N ALA A 139 -1.42 -4.21 -26.18
CA ALA A 139 -2.10 -4.65 -24.96
C ALA A 139 -1.38 -5.83 -24.25
N SER A 140 -0.75 -6.71 -25.03
CA SER A 140 0.03 -7.84 -24.51
C SER A 140 1.26 -7.42 -23.69
N VAL A 141 1.77 -6.21 -23.89
CA VAL A 141 2.85 -5.62 -23.08
C VAL A 141 2.25 -4.78 -21.95
N LEU A 142 1.25 -3.94 -22.26
CA LEU A 142 0.61 -3.05 -21.28
C LEU A 142 0.08 -3.76 -20.04
N GLN A 143 -0.39 -5.01 -20.16
CA GLN A 143 -0.89 -5.81 -19.03
C GLN A 143 0.17 -6.07 -17.94
N PHE A 144 1.46 -5.94 -18.27
CA PHE A 144 2.57 -6.14 -17.33
C PHE A 144 3.08 -4.83 -16.73
N LEU A 145 2.59 -3.68 -17.21
CA LEU A 145 3.03 -2.36 -16.77
C LEU A 145 2.12 -1.78 -15.68
N GLU A 146 2.68 -0.83 -14.95
CA GLU A 146 1.98 -0.01 -13.97
C GLU A 146 0.80 0.73 -14.63
N GLN A 147 -0.30 0.92 -13.91
CA GLN A 147 -1.46 1.67 -14.33
C GLN A 147 -1.34 3.13 -13.88
N PRO A 148 -1.47 4.12 -14.80
CA PRO A 148 -1.46 5.52 -14.41
C PRO A 148 -2.65 5.87 -13.51
N VAL A 149 -2.37 6.47 -12.36
CA VAL A 149 -3.39 6.96 -11.41
C VAL A 149 -3.45 8.48 -11.48
N SER A 150 -4.68 9.00 -11.57
CA SER A 150 -4.99 10.41 -11.44
C SER A 150 -6.36 10.54 -10.80
N ALA A 151 -6.38 10.73 -9.49
CA ALA A 151 -7.61 10.72 -8.70
C ALA A 151 -7.59 11.80 -7.63
N ARG A 152 -8.78 12.15 -7.16
CA ARG A 152 -8.97 12.92 -5.93
C ARG A 152 -9.56 11.97 -4.90
N ALA A 153 -8.83 11.74 -3.82
CA ALA A 153 -9.18 10.73 -2.82
C ALA A 153 -8.61 11.08 -1.44
N GLU A 154 -9.01 10.31 -0.43
CA GLU A 154 -8.37 10.35 0.88
C GLU A 154 -6.99 9.68 0.83
N LEU A 155 -5.98 10.33 1.40
CA LEU A 155 -4.71 9.71 1.75
C LEU A 155 -4.73 9.49 3.26
N ALA A 156 -5.00 8.26 3.68
CA ALA A 156 -5.01 7.89 5.09
C ALA A 156 -3.59 7.52 5.53
N VAL A 157 -3.14 8.07 6.66
CA VAL A 157 -1.92 7.64 7.36
C VAL A 157 -2.37 6.81 8.56
N MET A 158 -1.88 5.58 8.64
CA MET A 158 -2.30 4.58 9.62
C MET A 158 -1.09 3.98 10.33
N GLN A 159 -1.28 3.56 11.58
CA GLN A 159 -0.27 2.83 12.34
C GLN A 159 -0.81 1.43 12.63
N SER A 160 -0.02 0.40 12.29
CA SER A 160 -0.34 -0.96 12.68
C SER A 160 0.01 -1.15 14.16
N CYS A 161 -0.99 -1.51 14.98
CA CYS A 161 -0.81 -1.84 16.40
C CYS A 161 -0.74 -3.35 16.64
N LEU A 162 -0.50 -4.16 15.60
CA LEU A 162 -0.54 -5.62 15.69
C LEU A 162 0.59 -6.16 16.56
N HIS A 163 0.19 -6.89 17.60
CA HIS A 163 1.07 -7.57 18.50
C HIS A 163 1.03 -9.07 18.15
N PRO A 164 2.12 -9.71 17.69
CA PRO A 164 2.04 -11.07 17.15
C PRO A 164 1.61 -12.13 18.19
N ASN A 165 1.77 -11.86 19.50
CA ASN A 165 1.63 -12.86 20.57
C ASN A 165 0.75 -12.44 21.77
N GLY A 166 0.13 -11.25 21.75
CA GLY A 166 -0.68 -10.74 22.87
C GLY A 166 0.04 -10.43 24.20
N LEU A 167 1.37 -10.22 24.22
CA LEU A 167 2.16 -9.94 25.44
C LEU A 167 3.09 -8.74 25.24
N GLU A 168 2.81 -7.58 25.88
CA GLU A 168 3.64 -6.34 26.06
C GLU A 168 4.98 -6.15 25.28
N PRO A 169 5.30 -4.91 24.87
CA PRO A 169 5.57 -4.50 23.50
C PRO A 169 7.02 -4.68 23.03
N GLU A 170 7.22 -5.42 21.95
CA GLU A 170 8.21 -5.03 20.94
C GLU A 170 7.47 -4.19 19.90
N HIS A 171 7.52 -2.87 20.09
CA HIS A 171 6.79 -1.87 19.32
C HIS A 171 7.28 -1.80 17.85
N THR A 172 6.94 -2.76 17.00
CA THR A 172 7.03 -2.54 15.55
C THR A 172 5.78 -1.80 15.08
N HIS A 173 5.72 -0.51 15.40
CA HIS A 173 4.70 0.37 14.84
C HIS A 173 5.02 0.63 13.37
N GLU A 174 4.42 -0.13 12.46
CA GLU A 174 4.52 0.18 11.04
C GLU A 174 3.57 1.33 10.72
N LEU A 175 4.14 2.50 10.42
CA LEU A 175 3.40 3.60 9.81
C LEU A 175 3.23 3.30 8.32
N TYR A 176 1.99 3.19 7.86
CA TYR A 176 1.69 2.98 6.45
C TYR A 176 0.64 3.97 5.95
N ARG A 177 0.53 4.07 4.62
CA ARG A 177 -0.44 4.94 3.96
C ARG A 177 -1.34 4.12 3.08
N ALA A 178 -2.60 4.51 3.01
CA ALA A 178 -3.61 3.84 2.19
C ALA A 178 -4.53 4.85 1.51
N THR A 179 -5.13 4.43 0.39
CA THR A 179 -6.18 5.16 -0.30
C THR A 179 -7.16 4.18 -0.95
N VAL A 180 -8.39 4.61 -1.16
CA VAL A 180 -9.39 3.87 -1.95
C VAL A 180 -9.73 4.70 -3.17
N ILE A 181 -9.56 4.10 -4.35
CA ILE A 181 -9.87 4.73 -5.65
C ILE A 181 -10.70 3.72 -6.44
N ASN A 182 -11.92 4.11 -6.86
CA ASN A 182 -12.85 3.23 -7.60
C ASN A 182 -13.08 1.88 -6.90
N ASP A 183 -13.36 1.91 -5.59
CA ASP A 183 -13.56 0.73 -4.74
C ASP A 183 -12.35 -0.22 -4.61
N GLN A 184 -11.19 0.15 -5.15
CA GLN A 184 -9.93 -0.56 -4.99
C GLN A 184 -9.07 0.11 -3.92
N GLU A 185 -8.66 -0.67 -2.93
CA GLU A 185 -7.69 -0.24 -1.92
C GLU A 185 -6.26 -0.33 -2.49
N TYR A 186 -5.47 0.70 -2.19
CA TYR A 186 -4.05 0.78 -2.48
C TYR A 186 -3.26 1.10 -1.23
N ARG A 187 -2.15 0.38 -1.04
CA ARG A 187 -1.04 0.83 -0.19
C ARG A 187 -0.25 1.90 -0.92
N VAL A 188 -0.08 3.04 -0.26
CA VAL A 188 0.51 4.23 -0.87
C VAL A 188 1.94 4.42 -0.44
N TYR A 189 2.82 4.60 -1.40
CA TYR A 189 4.24 4.88 -1.22
C TYR A 189 4.55 6.28 -1.72
N VAL A 190 5.24 7.05 -0.88
CA VAL A 190 5.49 8.48 -1.09
C VAL A 190 6.96 8.81 -0.82
N TYR A 191 7.42 9.94 -1.32
CA TYR A 191 8.77 10.45 -1.12
C TYR A 191 8.76 11.97 -0.88
N GLY A 192 9.90 12.50 -0.45
CA GLY A 192 10.08 13.93 -0.20
C GLY A 192 9.06 14.49 0.80
N ALA A 193 8.51 15.67 0.51
CA ALA A 193 7.63 16.39 1.43
C ALA A 193 6.40 15.58 1.89
N ARG A 194 5.88 14.66 1.07
CA ARG A 194 4.72 13.83 1.41
C ARG A 194 5.00 12.83 2.53
N LEU A 195 6.26 12.57 2.86
CA LEU A 195 6.64 11.76 4.04
C LEU A 195 6.18 12.40 5.35
N HIS A 196 5.93 13.71 5.35
CA HIS A 196 5.47 14.47 6.52
C HIS A 196 3.98 14.82 6.47
N ASP A 197 3.26 14.41 5.42
CA ASP A 197 1.81 14.60 5.34
C ASP A 197 1.13 13.79 6.46
N ALA A 198 0.20 14.44 7.16
CA ALA A 198 -0.83 13.75 7.94
C ALA A 198 -1.90 13.16 7.01
N SER A 199 -2.94 12.52 7.55
CA SER A 199 -4.08 12.10 6.75
C SER A 199 -4.71 13.31 6.04
N LEU A 200 -4.91 13.21 4.73
CA LEU A 200 -5.47 14.27 3.90
C LEU A 200 -6.78 13.79 3.28
N ARG A 201 -7.83 14.60 3.39
CA ARG A 201 -9.10 14.35 2.69
C ARG A 201 -9.06 15.02 1.33
N GLU A 202 -9.66 14.38 0.32
CA GLU A 202 -9.87 14.98 -1.01
C GLU A 202 -8.57 15.53 -1.63
N THR A 203 -7.43 14.84 -1.47
CA THR A 203 -6.15 15.28 -2.03
C THR A 203 -6.01 14.77 -3.47
N SER A 204 -5.32 15.56 -4.32
CA SER A 204 -4.92 15.06 -5.64
C SER A 204 -3.81 14.02 -5.47
N LEU A 205 -4.02 12.85 -6.06
CA LEU A 205 -3.09 11.74 -6.14
C LEU A 205 -2.81 11.45 -7.61
N HIS A 206 -1.59 11.78 -8.03
CA HIS A 206 -1.06 11.44 -9.34
C HIS A 206 0.09 10.46 -9.15
N GLY A 207 0.15 9.42 -9.96
CA GLY A 207 1.15 8.39 -9.78
C GLY A 207 0.94 7.18 -10.66
N PHE A 208 1.52 6.06 -10.26
CA PHE A 208 1.42 4.80 -10.96
C PHE A 208 1.17 3.66 -9.95
N ALA A 209 0.19 2.82 -10.25
CA ALA A 209 -0.18 1.67 -9.45
C ALA A 209 0.26 0.37 -10.11
N LEU A 210 0.80 -0.56 -9.33
CA LEU A 210 1.08 -1.92 -9.74
C LEU A 210 0.57 -2.86 -8.66
N ASP A 211 -0.38 -3.74 -9.01
CA ASP A 211 -1.17 -4.49 -8.04
C ASP A 211 -1.88 -3.55 -7.05
N GLN A 212 -1.70 -3.75 -5.74
CA GLN A 212 -2.21 -2.85 -4.70
C GLN A 212 -1.19 -1.81 -4.25
N SER A 213 -0.02 -1.71 -4.89
CA SER A 213 1.01 -0.73 -4.53
C SER A 213 0.93 0.48 -5.43
N LEU A 214 0.82 1.68 -4.85
CA LEU A 214 0.68 2.95 -5.55
C LEU A 214 1.80 3.91 -5.15
N ALA A 215 2.71 4.21 -6.08
CA ALA A 215 3.66 5.30 -5.92
C ALA A 215 2.98 6.63 -6.28
N VAL A 216 3.04 7.63 -5.38
CA VAL A 216 2.41 8.94 -5.57
C VAL A 216 3.48 10.02 -5.74
N ALA A 217 3.33 10.81 -6.82
CA ALA A 217 4.19 11.94 -7.13
C ALA A 217 4.17 13.00 -6.03
N ARG A 218 5.29 13.71 -5.89
CA ARG A 218 5.37 14.90 -5.04
C ARG A 218 4.25 15.88 -5.41
N ARG A 219 3.71 16.57 -4.41
CA ARG A 219 2.79 17.69 -4.64
C ARG A 219 3.54 18.81 -5.37
N ALA A 220 2.99 19.28 -6.49
CA ALA A 220 3.47 20.48 -7.17
C ALA A 220 3.24 21.72 -6.29
#